data_AF-A0A957M8L4-F1
#
_entry.id   AF-A0A957M8L4-F1
#
_cell.length_a   1.000
_cell.length_b   1.000
_cell.length_c   1.000
_cell.angle_alpha   90.00
_cell.angle_beta   90.00
_cell.angle_gamma   90.00
#
_symmetry.space_group_name_H-M   'P 1'
#
loop_
_entity.id
_entity.type
_entity.pdbx_description
1 polymer ?
#
loop_
_entity_poly.entity_id
_entity_poly.type
_entity_poly.pdbx_seq_one_letter_code
_entity_poly.pdbx_strand_id
1 'polypeptide(L)'
;VNRFVHLRAGRFSQHLFNLLPQELNLIVNSLLRRLRETRTEIVYEDVPGLATNEEVRVDLEGRVIEDGRSRYVLLSFRPQERGENVAPAPRVSIPADGQIQERLTDVERELQFTKENLQAAIEELETSNEELQSSNEELIASNEELQSTNEELQSVNEELYTVNAEYQAKIEEMIRLNNDVNNLLKNIEVGALYLDRHLCIRKFTPSLT
;
A
#
# COMPACT_ATOMS: atom_id res chain seq x y z
N VAL A 1 46.18 16.80 26.39
CA VAL A 1 45.34 17.15 25.22
C VAL A 1 46.28 17.27 24.04
N ASN A 2 46.23 16.30 23.13
CA ASN A 2 47.21 16.13 22.05
C ASN A 2 46.65 16.77 20.77
N ARG A 3 47.51 17.15 19.81
CA ARG A 3 47.16 17.91 18.59
C ARG A 3 46.14 17.20 17.67
N PHE A 4 45.82 15.93 17.95
CA PHE A 4 44.96 15.07 17.13
C PHE A 4 43.74 14.51 17.88
N VAL A 5 43.63 14.73 19.19
CA VAL A 5 42.53 14.22 20.02
C VAL A 5 41.96 15.38 20.82
N HIS A 6 40.81 15.88 20.38
CA HIS A 6 40.11 16.98 21.03
C HIS A 6 38.95 16.43 21.87
N LEU A 7 39.03 16.62 23.19
CA LEU A 7 37.87 16.48 24.06
C LEU A 7 36.89 17.63 23.72
N ARG A 8 35.76 17.32 23.10
CA ARG A 8 34.68 18.28 22.92
C ARG A 8 34.15 18.73 24.29
N ALA A 9 33.92 20.04 24.47
CA ALA A 9 33.28 20.55 25.68
C ALA A 9 31.83 20.03 25.73
N GLY A 10 31.52 19.18 26.72
CA GLY A 10 30.24 18.48 26.83
C GLY A 10 30.35 17.22 27.71
N ARG A 11 29.29 16.39 27.73
CA ARG A 11 29.29 15.11 28.47
C ARG A 11 30.46 14.23 27.99
N PHE A 12 31.30 13.81 28.93
CA PHE A 12 32.46 12.94 28.68
C PHE A 12 32.00 11.63 28.03
N SER A 13 32.47 11.36 26.82
CA SER A 13 32.16 10.14 26.07
C SER A 13 33.44 9.35 25.84
N GLN A 14 33.46 8.09 26.24
CA GLN A 14 34.59 7.17 26.01
C GLN A 14 34.64 6.62 24.57
N HIS A 15 33.73 7.06 23.70
CA HIS A 15 33.71 6.65 22.31
C HIS A 15 34.74 7.45 21.52
N LEU A 16 35.76 6.74 21.02
CA LEU A 16 36.87 7.28 20.21
C LEU A 16 36.37 8.16 19.04
N PHE A 17 35.23 7.82 18.46
CA PHE A 17 34.61 8.57 17.35
C PHE A 17 34.10 9.96 17.71
N ASN A 18 33.82 10.22 18.99
CA ASN A 18 33.37 11.54 19.45
C ASN A 18 34.54 12.49 19.74
N LEU A 19 35.76 11.96 19.79
CA LEU A 19 37.00 12.67 20.11
C LEU A 19 37.81 13.04 18.86
N LEU A 20 37.38 12.55 17.69
CA LEU A 20 38.03 12.75 16.40
C LEU A 20 37.19 13.68 15.49
N PRO A 21 37.84 14.47 14.62
CA PRO A 21 37.19 15.20 13.52
C PRO A 21 36.40 14.29 12.56
N GLN A 22 35.44 14.86 11.84
CA GLN A 22 34.53 14.10 10.99
C GLN A 22 35.24 13.43 9.81
N GLU A 23 36.27 14.04 9.22
CA GLU A 23 37.08 13.39 8.18
C GLU A 23 37.89 12.22 8.73
N LEU A 24 38.49 12.40 9.91
CA LEU A 24 39.29 11.34 10.58
C LEU A 24 38.41 10.18 11.07
N ASN A 25 37.15 10.43 11.42
CA ASN A 25 36.21 9.38 11.79
C ASN A 25 35.95 8.38 10.67
N LEU A 26 35.89 8.86 9.43
CA LEU A 26 35.64 8.00 8.28
C LEU A 26 36.83 7.06 8.04
N ILE A 27 38.04 7.60 8.15
CA ILE A 27 39.30 6.90 7.94
C ILE A 27 39.63 5.93 9.07
N VAL A 28 39.31 6.29 10.32
CA VAL A 28 39.46 5.37 11.46
C VAL A 28 38.44 4.23 11.41
N ASN A 29 37.20 4.48 10.98
CA ASN A 29 36.19 3.42 10.86
C ASN A 29 36.56 2.39 9.80
N SER A 30 37.03 2.83 8.64
CA SER A 30 37.51 1.95 7.57
C SER A 30 38.75 1.18 8.01
N LEU A 31 39.70 1.83 8.71
CA LEU A 31 40.85 1.16 9.31
C LEU A 31 40.39 0.05 10.27
N LEU A 32 39.49 0.36 11.21
CA LEU A 32 38.98 -0.60 12.19
C LEU A 32 38.23 -1.77 11.55
N ARG A 33 37.37 -1.49 10.55
CA ARG A 33 36.66 -2.53 9.79
C ARG A 33 37.65 -3.48 9.14
N ARG A 34 38.68 -2.94 8.51
CA ARG A 34 39.67 -3.74 7.76
C ARG A 34 40.65 -4.48 8.68
N LEU A 35 41.05 -3.90 9.81
CA LEU A 35 41.83 -4.60 10.85
C LEU A 35 41.10 -5.81 11.42
N ARG A 36 39.75 -5.77 11.51
CA ARG A 36 38.95 -6.94 11.91
C ARG A 36 39.03 -8.07 10.90
N GLU A 37 39.13 -7.75 9.62
CA GLU A 37 39.12 -8.71 8.50
C GLU A 37 40.52 -9.27 8.21
N THR A 38 41.54 -8.41 8.09
CA THR A 38 42.88 -8.79 7.61
C THR A 38 43.88 -9.13 8.72
N ARG A 39 43.68 -8.66 9.96
CA ARG A 39 44.58 -8.87 11.12
C ARG A 39 46.04 -8.43 10.90
N THR A 40 46.36 -7.77 9.79
CA THR A 40 47.69 -7.24 9.49
C THR A 40 47.77 -5.76 9.85
N GLU A 41 48.97 -5.24 10.02
CA GLU A 41 49.22 -3.80 10.21
C GLU A 41 48.81 -3.03 8.95
N ILE A 42 47.99 -2.00 9.11
CA ILE A 42 47.49 -1.16 8.00
C ILE A 42 47.95 0.28 8.26
N VAL A 43 48.53 0.89 7.23
CA VAL A 43 49.00 2.28 7.26
C VAL A 43 48.28 3.04 6.16
N TYR A 44 47.49 4.04 6.54
CA TYR A 44 46.99 5.04 5.60
C TYR A 44 47.98 6.20 5.60
N GLU A 45 48.63 6.41 4.47
CA GLU A 45 49.54 7.52 4.23
C GLU A 45 48.75 8.72 3.69
N ASP A 46 49.23 9.92 3.99
CA ASP A 46 48.70 11.18 3.43
C ASP A 46 47.25 11.52 3.81
N VAL A 47 46.86 11.23 5.06
CA VAL A 47 45.52 11.57 5.54
C VAL A 47 45.46 13.07 5.89
N PRO A 48 44.48 13.83 5.38
CA PRO A 48 44.29 15.22 5.80
C PRO A 48 43.90 15.25 7.28
N GLY A 49 44.84 15.67 8.13
CA GLY A 49 44.62 15.91 9.55
C GLY A 49 44.21 17.36 9.74
N LEU A 50 42.91 17.63 9.87
CA LEU A 50 42.44 18.97 10.24
C LEU A 50 42.84 19.31 11.68
N ALA A 51 44.00 19.96 11.82
CA ALA A 51 44.41 20.64 13.04
C ALA A 51 44.22 22.14 12.83
N THR A 52 42.97 22.60 12.91
CA THR A 52 42.47 23.97 13.21
C THR A 52 43.17 25.23 12.66
N ASN A 53 44.22 25.13 11.84
CA ASN A 53 44.94 26.22 11.15
C ASN A 53 46.15 25.75 10.32
N GLU A 54 46.53 24.46 10.32
CA GLU A 54 47.61 23.93 9.45
C GLU A 54 47.12 22.66 8.72
N GLU A 55 47.30 22.59 7.39
CA GLU A 55 47.14 21.37 6.59
C GLU A 55 48.23 20.36 6.94
N VAL A 56 48.12 19.74 8.11
CA VAL A 56 49.06 18.71 8.55
C VAL A 56 48.61 17.38 7.96
N ARG A 57 49.43 16.83 7.06
CA ARG A 57 49.28 15.44 6.59
C ARG A 57 49.75 14.49 7.70
N VAL A 58 48.93 13.49 8.00
CA VAL A 58 49.16 12.55 9.09
C VAL A 58 49.13 11.14 8.53
N ASP A 59 50.08 10.31 8.95
CA ASP A 59 50.03 8.89 8.71
C ASP A 59 49.26 8.21 9.84
N LEU A 60 48.22 7.47 9.47
CA LEU A 60 47.38 6.73 10.40
C LEU A 60 47.77 5.25 10.35
N GLU A 61 48.37 4.76 11.44
CA GLU A 61 48.80 3.37 11.58
C GLU A 61 47.89 2.65 12.58
N GLY A 62 47.38 1.48 12.20
CA GLY A 62 46.58 0.65 13.09
C GLY A 62 47.13 -0.76 13.19
N ARG A 63 47.22 -1.25 14.42
CA ARG A 63 47.70 -2.60 14.74
C ARG A 63 46.81 -3.27 15.76
N VAL A 64 46.51 -4.54 15.54
CA VAL A 64 45.80 -5.38 16.52
C VAL A 64 46.83 -5.98 17.49
N ILE A 65 46.59 -5.83 18.79
CA ILE A 65 47.38 -6.42 19.86
C ILE A 65 46.46 -7.37 20.64
N GLU A 66 46.83 -8.65 20.66
CA GLU A 66 46.11 -9.67 21.43
C GLU A 66 46.89 -9.96 22.71
N ASP A 67 46.25 -9.73 23.86
CA ASP A 67 46.80 -10.06 25.17
C ASP A 67 45.85 -11.04 25.85
N GLY A 68 45.98 -12.34 25.50
CA GLY A 68 45.43 -13.55 26.13
C GLY A 68 43.92 -13.66 26.47
N ARG A 69 43.30 -12.59 26.97
CA ARG A 69 41.91 -12.43 27.36
C ARG A 69 41.20 -11.28 26.65
N SER A 70 41.93 -10.34 26.05
CA SER A 70 41.36 -9.15 25.41
C SER A 70 42.08 -8.79 24.12
N ARG A 71 41.30 -8.33 23.13
CA ARG A 71 41.82 -7.79 21.86
C ARG A 71 41.81 -6.27 21.95
N TYR A 72 42.98 -5.67 21.80
CA TYR A 72 43.18 -4.23 21.74
C TYR A 72 43.53 -3.81 20.32
N VAL A 73 43.14 -2.60 19.94
CA VAL A 73 43.60 -1.97 18.71
C VAL A 73 44.41 -0.75 19.10
N LEU A 74 45.66 -0.72 18.67
CA LEU A 74 46.54 0.43 18.79
C LEU A 74 46.37 1.29 17.53
N LEU A 75 45.96 2.54 17.71
CA LEU A 75 45.93 3.56 16.67
C LEU A 75 47.07 4.55 16.95
N SER A 76 47.98 4.70 15.99
CA SER A 76 49.07 5.67 16.03
C SER A 76 48.84 6.75 14.98
N PHE A 77 49.01 8.00 15.39
CA PHE A 77 48.94 9.17 14.52
C PHE A 77 50.35 9.74 14.43
N ARG A 78 51.00 9.59 13.27
CA ARG A 78 52.32 10.17 13.03
C ARG A 78 52.18 11.43 12.17
N PRO A 79 52.45 12.63 12.70
CA PRO A 79 52.54 13.81 11.85
C PRO A 79 53.70 13.63 10.87
N GLN A 80 53.43 13.87 9.58
CA GLN A 80 54.46 13.81 8.56
C GLN A 80 55.29 15.10 8.65
N GLU A 81 56.35 15.10 9.45
CA GLU A 81 57.38 16.12 9.37
C GLU A 81 58.16 15.92 8.07
N ARG A 82 58.30 16.97 7.27
CA ARG A 82 58.99 16.94 5.97
C ARG A 82 60.41 16.41 6.15
N GLY A 83 60.61 15.13 5.83
CA GLY A 83 61.90 14.51 5.64
C GLY A 83 62.32 13.58 6.77
N GLU A 84 61.88 12.32 6.72
CA GLU A 84 62.74 11.20 7.10
C GLU A 84 62.23 9.92 6.42
N ASN A 85 63.03 9.47 5.46
CA ASN A 85 62.78 8.29 4.64
C ASN A 85 63.23 7.05 5.43
N VAL A 86 62.32 6.39 6.15
CA VAL A 86 62.63 5.17 6.92
C VAL A 86 62.25 3.93 6.10
N ALA A 87 63.22 3.03 5.95
CA ALA A 87 63.26 1.80 5.15
C ALA A 87 62.04 0.85 5.26
N PRO A 88 61.80 -0.02 4.26
CA PRO A 88 60.50 -0.63 4.00
C PRO A 88 60.26 -1.88 4.86
N ALA A 89 59.28 -1.80 5.76
CA ALA A 89 58.50 -2.98 6.15
C ALA A 89 57.43 -3.24 5.07
N PRO A 90 56.91 -4.47 4.90
CA PRO A 90 55.81 -4.75 3.98
C PRO A 90 54.54 -4.05 4.50
N ARG A 91 54.36 -2.79 4.11
CA ARG A 91 53.23 -1.95 4.47
C ARG A 91 52.28 -1.88 3.28
N VAL A 92 51.00 -2.06 3.54
CA VAL A 92 49.94 -1.87 2.55
C VAL A 92 49.50 -0.42 2.64
N SER A 93 50.03 0.44 1.76
CA SER A 93 49.62 1.84 1.62
C SER A 93 48.38 1.93 0.73
N ILE A 94 47.33 2.62 1.20
CA ILE A 94 46.07 2.77 0.47
C ILE A 94 45.71 4.25 0.40
N PRO A 95 45.48 4.81 -0.80
CA PRO A 95 45.08 6.21 -0.95
C PRO A 95 43.64 6.45 -0.46
N ALA A 96 43.43 7.59 0.19
CA ALA A 96 42.16 8.00 0.81
C ALA A 96 40.97 8.12 -0.17
N ASP A 97 41.25 8.31 -1.47
CA ASP A 97 40.24 8.47 -2.53
C ASP A 97 39.31 7.24 -2.68
N GLY A 98 39.80 6.03 -2.35
CA GLY A 98 39.01 4.81 -2.44
C GLY A 98 37.81 4.80 -1.48
N GLN A 99 37.88 5.50 -0.34
CA GLN A 99 36.80 5.52 0.66
C GLN A 99 35.68 6.49 0.30
N ILE A 100 36.03 7.61 -0.35
CA ILE A 100 35.04 8.57 -0.87
C ILE A 100 34.25 7.90 -2.00
N GLN A 101 34.92 7.14 -2.86
CA GLN A 101 34.27 6.35 -3.91
C GLN A 101 33.37 5.26 -3.33
N GLU A 102 33.82 4.50 -2.32
CA GLU A 102 32.99 3.48 -1.65
C GLU A 102 31.71 4.12 -1.07
N ARG A 103 31.83 5.24 -0.34
CA ARG A 103 30.68 5.94 0.25
C ARG A 103 29.73 6.51 -0.81
N LEU A 104 30.27 7.04 -1.91
CA LEU A 104 29.46 7.55 -3.02
C LEU A 104 28.62 6.41 -3.62
N THR A 105 29.23 5.25 -3.87
CA THR A 105 28.50 4.10 -4.42
C THR A 105 27.45 3.55 -3.46
N ASP A 106 27.67 3.64 -2.14
CA ASP A 106 26.69 3.21 -1.15
C ASP A 106 25.48 4.16 -1.11
N VAL A 107 25.72 5.48 -1.15
CA VAL A 107 24.65 6.49 -1.19
C VAL A 107 23.87 6.42 -2.50
N GLU A 108 24.55 6.21 -3.63
CA GLU A 108 23.89 6.00 -4.93
C GLU A 108 23.00 4.76 -4.91
N ARG A 109 23.46 3.66 -4.28
CA ARG A 109 22.65 2.45 -4.12
C ARG A 109 21.45 2.69 -3.21
N GLU A 110 21.61 3.40 -2.09
CA GLU A 110 20.51 3.73 -1.19
C GLU A 110 19.48 4.66 -1.84
N LEU A 111 19.95 5.64 -2.62
CA LEU A 111 19.09 6.54 -3.39
C LEU A 111 18.31 5.77 -4.46
N GLN A 112 18.97 4.84 -5.17
CA GLN A 112 18.32 4.02 -6.16
C GLN A 112 17.26 3.10 -5.53
N PHE A 113 17.60 2.46 -4.40
CA PHE A 113 16.67 1.61 -3.66
C PHE A 113 15.44 2.38 -3.14
N THR A 114 15.64 3.58 -2.59
CA THR A 114 14.54 4.42 -2.12
C THR A 114 13.66 4.91 -3.26
N LYS A 115 14.24 5.22 -4.42
CA LYS A 115 13.51 5.58 -5.64
C LYS A 115 12.65 4.41 -6.14
N GLU A 116 13.21 3.21 -6.19
CA GLU A 116 12.48 2.00 -6.58
C GLU A 116 11.32 1.70 -5.62
N ASN A 117 11.55 1.81 -4.30
CA ASN A 117 10.49 1.63 -3.31
C ASN A 117 9.40 2.69 -3.41
N LEU A 118 9.77 3.95 -3.65
CA LEU A 118 8.80 5.02 -3.83
C LEU A 118 7.96 4.76 -5.09
N GLN A 119 8.59 4.29 -6.17
CA GLN A 119 7.89 3.98 -7.41
C GLN A 119 6.94 2.79 -7.22
N ALA A 120 7.36 1.74 -6.52
CA ALA A 120 6.48 0.63 -6.16
C ALA A 120 5.29 1.09 -5.29
N ALA A 121 5.53 1.98 -4.32
CA ALA A 121 4.45 2.53 -3.48
C ALA A 121 3.47 3.42 -4.28
N ILE A 122 3.97 4.15 -5.29
CA ILE A 122 3.11 4.91 -6.21
C ILE A 122 2.25 3.96 -7.04
N GLU A 123 2.84 2.91 -7.62
CA GLU A 123 2.11 1.91 -8.40
C GLU A 123 1.05 1.18 -7.55
N GLU A 124 1.37 0.83 -6.30
CA GLU A 124 0.40 0.26 -5.35
C GLU A 124 -0.74 1.25 -5.03
N LEU A 125 -0.44 2.53 -4.84
CA LEU A 125 -1.45 3.57 -4.61
C LEU A 125 -2.33 3.80 -5.84
N GLU A 126 -1.75 3.82 -7.04
CA GLU A 126 -2.48 3.93 -8.30
C GLU A 126 -3.41 2.72 -8.48
N THR A 127 -2.90 1.51 -8.27
CA THR A 127 -3.69 0.27 -8.33
C THR A 127 -4.83 0.31 -7.30
N SER A 128 -4.56 0.69 -6.05
CA SER A 128 -5.59 0.80 -5.02
C SER A 128 -6.64 1.86 -5.35
N ASN A 129 -6.25 2.96 -6.00
CA ASN A 129 -7.17 3.99 -6.43
C ASN A 129 -8.05 3.51 -7.59
N GLU A 130 -7.48 2.78 -8.56
CA GLU A 130 -8.23 2.14 -9.64
C GLU A 130 -9.22 1.10 -9.11
N GLU A 131 -8.81 0.26 -8.14
CA GLU A 131 -9.70 -0.69 -7.48
C GLU A 131 -10.85 0.00 -6.74
N LEU A 132 -10.57 1.11 -6.02
CA LEU A 132 -11.60 1.91 -5.37
C LEU A 132 -12.56 2.55 -6.37
N GLN A 133 -12.04 3.07 -7.49
CA GLN A 133 -12.87 3.62 -8.56
C GLN A 133 -13.75 2.53 -9.17
N SER A 134 -13.18 1.37 -9.49
CA SER A 134 -13.94 0.22 -10.00
C SER A 134 -15.02 -0.23 -9.02
N SER A 135 -14.72 -0.27 -7.71
CA SER A 135 -15.71 -0.61 -6.69
C SER A 135 -16.82 0.43 -6.60
N ASN A 136 -16.49 1.71 -6.80
CA ASN A 136 -17.48 2.78 -6.85
C ASN A 136 -18.40 2.64 -8.07
N GLU A 137 -17.83 2.36 -9.24
CA GLU A 137 -18.58 2.13 -10.49
C GLU A 137 -19.50 0.91 -10.36
N GLU A 138 -19.04 -0.18 -9.74
CA GLU A 138 -19.85 -1.37 -9.48
C GLU A 138 -21.00 -1.09 -8.50
N LEU A 139 -20.77 -0.28 -7.47
CA LEU A 139 -21.83 0.16 -6.55
C LEU A 139 -22.86 1.05 -7.24
N ILE A 140 -22.43 1.94 -8.13
CA ILE A 140 -23.33 2.77 -8.94
C ILE A 140 -24.17 1.88 -9.86
N ALA A 141 -23.53 0.94 -10.57
CA ALA A 141 -24.23 0.01 -11.45
C ALA A 141 -25.25 -0.84 -10.68
N SER A 142 -24.91 -1.33 -9.48
CA SER A 142 -25.83 -2.06 -8.61
C SER A 142 -27.01 -1.19 -8.16
N ASN A 143 -26.78 0.10 -7.90
CA ASN A 143 -27.85 1.04 -7.56
C ASN A 143 -28.78 1.29 -8.76
N GLU A 144 -28.23 1.48 -9.96
CA GLU A 144 -29.01 1.62 -11.20
C GLU A 144 -29.84 0.36 -11.49
N GLU A 145 -29.29 -0.83 -11.28
CA GLU A 145 -30.02 -2.10 -11.42
C GLU A 145 -31.16 -2.21 -10.39
N LEU A 146 -30.91 -1.82 -9.13
CA LEU A 146 -31.97 -1.76 -8.10
C LEU A 146 -33.06 -0.74 -8.45
N GLN A 147 -32.69 0.40 -9.03
CA GLN A 147 -33.68 1.38 -9.49
C GLN A 147 -34.51 0.80 -10.65
N SER A 148 -33.86 0.16 -11.63
CA SER A 148 -34.53 -0.46 -12.77
C SER A 148 -35.51 -1.56 -12.33
N THR A 149 -35.10 -2.42 -11.38
CA THR A 149 -36.00 -3.47 -10.84
C THR A 149 -37.17 -2.88 -10.07
N ASN A 150 -36.99 -1.75 -9.39
CA ASN A 150 -38.08 -1.04 -8.72
C ASN A 150 -39.08 -0.44 -9.74
N GLU A 151 -38.57 0.18 -10.80
CA GLU A 151 -39.40 0.68 -11.91
C GLU A 151 -40.18 -0.45 -12.60
N GLU A 152 -39.54 -1.61 -12.82
CA GLU A 152 -40.20 -2.79 -13.40
C GLU A 152 -41.29 -3.34 -12.47
N LEU A 153 -41.02 -3.44 -11.16
CA LEU A 153 -42.02 -3.84 -10.17
C LEU A 153 -43.21 -2.87 -10.12
N GLN A 154 -42.95 -1.56 -10.22
CA GLN A 154 -44.01 -0.57 -10.28
C GLN A 154 -44.85 -0.74 -11.55
N SER A 155 -44.22 -0.93 -12.71
CA SER A 155 -44.90 -1.20 -13.98
C SER A 155 -45.79 -2.44 -13.90
N VAL A 156 -45.30 -3.53 -13.33
CA VAL A 156 -46.09 -4.77 -13.14
C VAL A 156 -47.29 -4.53 -12.22
N ASN A 157 -47.10 -3.73 -11.17
CA ASN A 157 -48.17 -3.38 -10.25
C ASN A 157 -49.26 -2.56 -10.96
N GLU A 158 -48.86 -1.57 -11.76
CA GLU A 158 -49.78 -0.78 -12.60
C GLU A 158 -50.56 -1.67 -13.58
N GLU A 159 -49.88 -2.60 -14.27
CA GLU A 159 -50.53 -3.55 -15.17
C GLU A 159 -51.54 -4.46 -14.44
N LEU A 160 -51.20 -4.95 -13.24
CA LEU A 160 -52.12 -5.74 -12.41
C LEU A 160 -53.36 -4.95 -12.01
N TYR A 161 -53.21 -3.66 -11.66
CA TYR A 161 -54.36 -2.80 -11.37
C TYR A 161 -55.26 -2.62 -12.58
N THR A 162 -54.68 -2.41 -13.77
CA THR A 162 -55.42 -2.30 -15.03
C THR A 162 -56.20 -3.59 -15.31
N VAL A 163 -55.54 -4.75 -15.24
CA VAL A 163 -56.19 -6.06 -15.48
C VAL A 163 -57.30 -6.33 -14.46
N ASN A 164 -57.10 -5.97 -13.19
CA ASN A 164 -58.14 -6.10 -12.17
C ASN A 164 -59.36 -5.23 -12.49
N ALA A 165 -59.14 -3.98 -12.91
CA ALA A 165 -60.22 -3.09 -13.31
C ALA A 165 -61.00 -3.62 -14.52
N GLU A 166 -60.30 -4.20 -15.52
CA GLU A 166 -60.94 -4.86 -16.66
C GLU A 166 -61.79 -6.07 -16.23
N TYR A 167 -61.28 -6.90 -15.32
CA TYR A 167 -62.04 -8.02 -14.77
C TYR A 167 -63.29 -7.55 -14.01
N GLN A 168 -63.19 -6.51 -13.20
CA GLN A 168 -64.34 -5.93 -12.50
C GLN A 168 -65.39 -5.41 -13.49
N ALA A 169 -64.97 -4.68 -14.52
CA ALA A 169 -65.87 -4.23 -15.59
C ALA A 169 -66.57 -5.41 -16.29
N LYS A 170 -65.85 -6.51 -16.54
CA LYS A 170 -66.42 -7.71 -17.16
C LYS A 170 -67.43 -8.42 -16.25
N ILE A 171 -67.18 -8.45 -14.94
CA ILE A 171 -68.12 -8.97 -13.95
C ILE A 171 -69.40 -8.12 -13.93
N GLU A 172 -69.27 -6.79 -13.93
CA GLU A 172 -70.43 -5.90 -13.98
C GLU A 172 -71.25 -6.07 -15.26
N GLU A 173 -70.60 -6.22 -16.41
CA GLU A 173 -71.24 -6.50 -17.69
C GLU A 173 -72.01 -7.84 -17.65
N MET A 174 -71.39 -8.90 -17.13
CA MET A 174 -72.01 -10.22 -16.93
C MET A 174 -73.24 -10.13 -16.02
N ILE A 175 -73.15 -9.40 -14.90
CA ILE A 175 -74.27 -9.20 -13.98
C ILE A 175 -75.42 -8.48 -14.69
N ARG A 176 -75.11 -7.42 -15.47
CA ARG A 176 -76.09 -6.66 -16.23
C ARG A 176 -76.82 -7.54 -17.25
N LEU A 177 -76.08 -8.29 -18.06
CA LEU A 177 -76.64 -9.24 -19.04
C LEU A 177 -77.48 -10.34 -18.37
N ASN A 178 -77.04 -10.86 -17.21
CA ASN A 178 -77.79 -11.86 -16.47
C ASN A 178 -79.13 -11.30 -15.96
N ASN A 179 -79.11 -10.07 -15.45
CA ASN A 179 -80.31 -9.37 -15.01
C ASN A 179 -81.27 -9.11 -16.19
N ASP A 180 -80.75 -8.69 -17.35
CA ASP A 180 -81.56 -8.50 -18.55
C ASP A 180 -82.22 -9.80 -19.00
N VAL A 181 -81.48 -10.91 -19.02
CA VAL A 181 -82.04 -12.25 -19.30
C VAL A 181 -83.11 -12.64 -18.28
N ASN A 182 -82.85 -12.43 -16.99
CA ASN A 182 -83.84 -12.73 -15.94
C ASN A 182 -85.11 -11.89 -16.10
N ASN A 183 -84.98 -10.61 -16.46
CA ASN A 183 -86.11 -9.73 -16.70
C ASN A 183 -86.90 -10.15 -17.93
N LEU A 184 -86.23 -10.53 -19.02
CA LEU A 184 -86.90 -11.10 -20.20
C LEU A 184 -87.66 -12.37 -19.85
N LEU A 185 -87.03 -13.31 -19.14
CA LEU A 185 -87.68 -14.57 -18.72
C LEU A 185 -88.90 -14.34 -17.81
N LYS A 186 -88.91 -13.29 -16.99
CA LYS A 186 -90.06 -12.92 -16.16
C LYS A 186 -91.23 -12.33 -16.96
N ASN A 187 -90.94 -11.63 -18.07
CA ASN A 187 -91.96 -10.93 -18.86
C ASN A 187 -92.48 -11.77 -20.05
N ILE A 188 -91.86 -12.92 -20.34
CA ILE A 188 -92.36 -13.84 -21.37
C ILE A 188 -93.54 -14.63 -20.79
N GLU A 189 -94.73 -14.47 -21.37
CA GLU A 189 -95.98 -15.19 -21.00
C GLU A 189 -95.99 -16.68 -21.43
N VAL A 190 -94.81 -17.26 -21.68
CA VAL A 190 -94.65 -18.67 -22.06
C VAL A 190 -94.05 -19.44 -20.89
N GLY A 191 -94.74 -20.51 -20.48
CA GLY A 191 -94.21 -21.47 -19.52
C GLY A 191 -93.02 -22.24 -20.09
N ALA A 192 -91.80 -21.90 -19.67
CA ALA A 192 -90.57 -22.60 -20.03
C ALA A 192 -89.84 -23.16 -18.79
N LEU A 193 -89.44 -24.43 -18.87
CA LEU A 193 -88.65 -25.13 -17.85
C LEU A 193 -87.25 -25.43 -18.43
N TYR A 194 -86.20 -24.87 -17.82
CA TYR A 194 -84.82 -25.07 -18.25
C TYR A 194 -84.15 -26.13 -17.38
N LEU A 195 -83.67 -27.20 -18.02
CA LEU A 195 -82.99 -28.32 -17.36
C LEU A 195 -81.49 -28.33 -17.70
N ASP A 196 -80.69 -28.93 -16.84
CA ASP A 196 -79.30 -29.28 -17.16
C ASP A 196 -79.19 -30.62 -17.90
N ARG A 197 -77.96 -31.01 -18.24
CA ARG A 197 -77.65 -32.30 -18.89
C ARG A 197 -78.00 -33.54 -18.03
N HIS A 198 -78.28 -33.35 -16.75
CA HIS A 198 -78.69 -34.38 -15.79
C HIS A 198 -80.18 -34.31 -15.46
N LEU A 199 -80.96 -33.53 -16.22
CA LEU A 199 -82.40 -33.30 -16.03
C LEU A 199 -82.76 -32.57 -14.71
N CYS A 200 -81.82 -31.88 -14.08
CA CYS A 200 -82.06 -31.03 -12.92
C CYS A 200 -82.59 -29.66 -13.35
N ILE A 201 -83.62 -29.15 -12.66
CA ILE A 201 -84.21 -27.84 -12.94
C ILE A 201 -83.19 -26.73 -12.61
N ARG A 202 -82.87 -25.90 -13.60
CA ARG A 202 -81.96 -24.75 -13.46
C ARG A 202 -82.69 -23.41 -13.34
N LYS A 203 -83.73 -23.20 -14.15
CA LYS A 203 -84.58 -22.00 -14.15
C LYS A 203 -85.98 -22.35 -14.66
N PHE A 204 -87.00 -21.61 -14.25
CA PHE A 204 -88.36 -21.71 -14.77
C PHE A 204 -88.98 -20.31 -14.89
N THR A 205 -89.92 -20.12 -15.80
CA THR A 205 -90.68 -18.85 -15.90
C THR A 205 -91.87 -18.85 -14.94
N PRO A 206 -92.29 -17.69 -14.39
CA PRO A 206 -93.40 -17.63 -13.44
C PRO A 206 -94.74 -18.16 -14.00
N SER A 207 -94.94 -18.09 -15.32
CA SER A 207 -96.14 -18.61 -16.00
C SER A 207 -96.31 -20.14 -15.92
N LEU A 208 -95.32 -20.88 -15.38
CA LEU A 208 -95.37 -22.33 -15.17
C LEU A 208 -96.08 -22.75 -13.87
N THR A 209 -96.33 -21.80 -12.97
CA THR A 209 -96.97 -21.98 -11.65
C THR A 209 -98.19 -21.09 -11.53
#